data_AF-A0A6B1E5Q2-F1
#
_entry.id   AF-A0A6B1E5Q2-F1
#
_cell.length_a   1.000
_cell.length_b   1.000
_cell.length_c   1.000
_cell.angle_alpha   90.00
_cell.angle_beta   90.00
_cell.angle_gamma   90.00
#
_symmetry.space_group_name_H-M   'P 1'
#
loop_
_entity.id
_entity.type
_entity.pdbx_description
1 polymer ?
#
loop_
_entity_poly.entity_id
_entity_poly.type
_entity_poly.pdbx_seq_one_letter_code
_entity_poly.pdbx_strand_id
1 'polypeptide(L)' 'MGSLGPTELIIILVIVVLLFGVGRVSRIGGELGSAVANFRKGLQEGAKGKPEDSEQQETA' A
#
# COMPACT_ATOMS: atom_id res chain seq x y z
N MET A 1 -32.69 -7.35 -8.19
CA MET A 1 -32.41 -6.04 -7.56
C MET A 1 -30.94 -5.76 -7.78
N GLY A 2 -30.60 -4.65 -8.45
CA GLY A 2 -29.31 -4.44 -9.13
C GLY A 2 -28.11 -4.55 -8.19
N SER A 3 -27.22 -5.50 -8.47
CA SER A 3 -25.89 -5.52 -7.89
C SER A 3 -25.07 -4.42 -8.55
N LEU A 4 -24.47 -3.54 -7.76
CA LEU A 4 -23.43 -2.63 -8.25
C LEU A 4 -22.29 -3.49 -8.80
N GLY A 5 -22.22 -3.58 -10.12
CA GLY A 5 -21.21 -4.38 -10.80
C GLY A 5 -19.85 -3.68 -10.77
N PRO A 6 -18.78 -4.40 -11.14
CA PRO A 6 -17.47 -3.80 -11.31
C PRO A 6 -17.49 -2.63 -12.30
N THR A 7 -18.38 -2.67 -13.30
CA THR A 7 -18.56 -1.58 -14.28
C THR A 7 -19.10 -0.31 -13.63
N GLU A 8 -20.16 -0.39 -12.83
CA GLU A 8 -20.73 0.76 -12.13
C GLU A 8 -19.73 1.37 -11.14
N LEU A 9 -18.96 0.54 -10.42
CA LEU A 9 -17.92 1.03 -9.52
C LEU A 9 -16.84 1.82 -10.25
N ILE A 10 -16.43 1.39 -11.46
CA ILE A 10 -15.46 2.13 -12.27
C ILE A 10 -16.02 3.49 -12.69
N ILE A 11 -17.29 3.55 -13.12
CA ILE A 11 -17.93 4.81 -13.50
C ILE A 11 -17.97 5.79 -12.32
N ILE A 12 -18.35 5.31 -11.13
CA ILE A 12 -18.37 6.11 -9.90
C ILE A 12 -16.96 6.59 -9.56
N LEU A 13 -15.95 5.71 -9.64
CA LEU A 13 -14.56 6.05 -9.40
C LEU A 13 -14.08 7.18 -10.32
N VAL A 14 -14.41 7.11 -11.61
CA VAL A 14 -14.06 8.15 -12.58
C VAL A 14 -14.70 9.49 -12.21
N ILE A 15 -15.98 9.50 -11.83
CA ILE A 15 -16.68 10.72 -11.39
C ILE A 15 -16.00 11.32 -10.15
N VAL A 16 -15.68 10.50 -9.15
CA VAL A 16 -14.96 10.94 -7.95
C VAL A 16 -13.60 11.56 -8.33
N VAL A 17 -12.84 10.91 -9.21
CA VAL A 17 -11.54 11.43 -9.67
C VAL A 17 -11.69 12.76 -10.43
N LEU A 18 -12.75 12.95 -11.20
CA LEU A 18 -13.03 14.21 -11.88
C LEU A 18 -13.41 15.34 -10.90
N LEU A 19 -14.20 15.04 -9.86
CA LEU A 19 -14.61 16.02 -8.85
C LEU A 19 -13.45 16.47 -7.96
N PHE A 20 -12.65 15.51 -7.48
CA PHE A 20 -11.51 15.80 -6.61
C PHE A 20 -10.25 16.19 -7.37
N GLY A 21 -10.19 15.86 -8.67
CA GLY A 21 -9.04 16.04 -9.54
C GLY A 21 -7.96 14.96 -9.36
N VAL A 22 -7.34 14.56 -10.48
CA VAL A 22 -6.28 13.54 -10.50
C VAL A 22 -5.09 13.88 -9.60
N GLY A 23 -4.72 15.15 -9.49
CA GLY A 23 -3.57 15.58 -8.67
C GLY A 23 -3.79 15.37 -7.17
N ARG A 24 -5.00 15.64 -6.66
CA ARG A 24 -5.33 15.44 -5.25
C ARG A 24 -5.43 13.95 -4.91
N VAL A 25 -6.07 13.17 -5.77
CA VAL A 25 -6.20 11.71 -5.60
C VAL A 25 -4.82 11.04 -5.64
N SER A 26 -3.96 11.37 -6.60
CA SER A 26 -2.61 10.80 -6.69
C SER A 26 -1.72 11.18 -5.51
N ARG A 27 -1.82 12.41 -5.00
CA ARG A 27 -1.05 12.84 -3.83
C ARG A 27 -1.44 12.04 -2.58
N ILE A 28 -2.74 11.96 -2.28
CA ILE A 28 -3.27 11.20 -1.14
C ILE A 28 -2.97 9.70 -1.31
N GLY A 29 -3.19 9.16 -2.51
CA GLY A 29 -2.90 7.77 -2.83
C GLY A 29 -1.41 7.41 -2.70
N GLY A 30 -0.51 8.33 -3.06
CA GLY A 30 0.95 8.14 -2.91
C GLY A 30 1.39 8.11 -1.43
N GLU A 31 0.86 9.02 -0.61
CA GLU A 31 1.13 9.07 0.83
C GLU A 31 0.60 7.80 1.54
N LEU A 32 -0.65 7.41 1.26
CA LEU A 32 -1.26 6.20 1.80
C LEU A 32 -0.60 4.92 1.28
N GLY A 33 -0.26 4.86 -0.02
CA GLY A 33 0.39 3.71 -0.65
C GLY A 33 1.77 3.44 -0.06
N SER A 34 2.53 4.50 0.22
CA SER A 34 3.85 4.39 0.86
C SER A 34 3.73 3.87 2.29
N ALA A 35 2.76 4.37 3.07
CA ALA A 35 2.47 3.88 4.42
C ALA A 35 2.06 2.40 4.42
N VAL A 36 1.15 2.00 3.53
CA VAL A 36 0.73 0.60 3.37
C VAL A 36 1.89 -0.29 2.89
N ALA A 37 2.73 0.19 1.98
CA ALA A 37 3.88 -0.56 1.50
C ALA A 37 4.88 -0.85 2.63
N ASN A 38 5.20 0.15 3.45
CA ASN A 38 6.07 0.00 4.61
C ASN A 38 5.45 -0.89 5.69
N PHE A 39 4.14 -0.76 5.92
CA PHE A 39 3.41 -1.64 6.83
C PHE A 39 3.47 -3.10 6.38
N ARG A 40 3.25 -3.38 5.09
CA ARG A 40 3.36 -4.73 4.52
C ARG A 40 4.78 -5.28 4.62
N LYS A 41 5.80 -4.46 4.41
CA LYS A 41 7.21 -4.85 4.59
C LYS A 41 7.49 -5.25 6.03
N GLY A 42 7.12 -4.42 6.99
CA GLY A 42 7.31 -4.71 8.42
C GLY A 42 6.59 -5.99 8.88
N LEU A 43 5.36 -6.23 8.40
CA LEU A 43 4.66 -7.49 8.66
C LEU A 43 5.38 -8.71 8.06
N GLN A 44 5.93 -8.56 6.86
CA GLN A 44 6.63 -9.65 6.17
C GLN A 44 8.01 -9.93 6.80
N GLU A 45 8.70 -8.91 7.29
CA GLU A 45 9.96 -9.01 8.01
C GLU A 45 9.76 -9.61 9.41
N GLY A 46 8.70 -9.21 10.12
CA GLY A 46 8.29 -9.83 11.39
C GLY A 46 7.82 -11.29 11.24
N ALA A 47 7.23 -11.65 10.09
CA ALA A 47 6.85 -13.03 9.78
C ALA A 47 8.03 -13.91 9.30
N LYS A 48 9.12 -13.30 8.82
CA LYS A 48 10.35 -13.98 8.37
C LYS A 48 11.45 -14.03 9.43
N GLY A 49 11.09 -14.04 10.71
CA GLY A 49 12.04 -14.27 11.80
C GLY A 49 12.72 -15.64 11.71
N LYS A 50 14.03 -15.61 11.43
CA LYS A 50 15.08 -16.66 11.29
C LYS A 50 15.23 -17.30 9.90
N PRO A 51 16.46 -17.33 9.32
CA PRO A 51 17.70 -17.78 9.99
C PRO A 51 18.89 -16.78 10.01
N GLU A 52 19.66 -16.89 11.10
CA GLU A 52 21.13 -16.91 11.24
C GLU A 52 22.05 -15.88 10.53
N ASP A 53 22.87 -15.26 11.41
CA ASP A 53 24.29 -14.93 11.30
C ASP A 53 24.76 -13.66 10.56
N SER A 54 25.22 -12.70 11.38
CA SER A 54 26.54 -12.10 11.20
C SER A 54 27.08 -11.70 12.58
N GLU A 55 27.55 -12.71 13.33
CA GLU A 55 28.69 -12.56 14.22
C GLU A 55 29.91 -12.16 13.38
N GLN A 56 30.33 -10.91 13.49
CA GLN A 56 31.73 -10.49 13.30
C GLN A 56 31.90 -9.03 13.70
N GLN A 57 32.10 -8.80 15.01
CA GLN A 57 33.02 -7.78 15.54
C GLN A 57 33.08 -7.88 17.07
N GLU A 58 33.75 -8.91 17.59
CA GLU A 58 34.47 -8.80 18.86
C GLU A 58 35.46 -9.97 18.99
N THR A 59 36.71 -9.78 18.56
CA THR A 59 37.86 -10.35 19.29
C THR A 59 39.12 -9.52 19.01
N ALA A 60 39.87 -9.34 20.09
CA ALA A 60 41.09 -8.58 20.30
C ALA A 60 42.22 -8.76 19.27
#